data_AF-A0A352T725-F1
#
_entry.id   AF-A0A352T725-F1
#
_cell.length_a   1.000
_cell.length_b   1.000
_cell.length_c   1.000
_cell.angle_alpha   90.00
_cell.angle_beta   90.00
_cell.angle_gamma   90.00
#
_symmetry.space_group_name_H-M   'P 1'
#
loop_
_entity.id
_entity.type
_entity.pdbx_description
1 polymer ?
#
loop_
_entity_poly.entity_id
_entity_poly.type
_entity_poly.pdbx_seq_one_letter_code
_entity_poly.pdbx_strand_id
1 'polypeptide(L)'
;MIDITMSDDYRAFLEEQNYNFTDFQTATLVWNDPMKSRRQKLEALALLRDTTKDIVLKKQLIERIEYENKLSKGEVDIVNPFRPERFEDAFFEIPFCYKSAGTPVKDIVDGTYGILSSGEDDWNDYLQEIKDRKWEVDYSDIQAVVLYPTKSEYWDHMHCNPLHLQMELPPHMENKEEDSAYRRAMEALSDYCFYKGERNTEETAKRCMKEYAKT
;
A
#
# COMPACT_ATOMS: atom_id res chain seq x y z
N MET A 1 1.51 2.42 22.71
CA MET A 1 1.88 1.85 21.40
C MET A 1 1.66 2.94 20.37
N ILE A 2 2.56 3.09 19.41
CA ILE A 2 2.39 4.07 18.34
C ILE A 2 1.50 3.46 17.29
N ASP A 3 0.47 4.20 16.88
CA ASP A 3 -0.55 3.72 15.97
C ASP A 3 -0.07 3.75 14.52
N ILE A 4 -0.08 2.59 13.88
CA ILE A 4 0.25 2.41 12.47
C ILE A 4 -1.06 2.29 11.71
N THR A 5 -1.23 3.11 10.68
CA THR A 5 -2.40 3.02 9.79
C THR A 5 -2.33 1.72 9.01
N MET A 6 -3.33 0.86 9.18
CA MET A 6 -3.48 -0.38 8.44
C MET A 6 -4.96 -0.80 8.45
N SER A 7 -5.33 -1.64 7.48
CA SER A 7 -6.66 -2.22 7.38
C SER A 7 -6.93 -3.17 8.55
N ASP A 8 -8.22 -3.45 8.82
CA ASP A 8 -8.61 -4.33 9.91
C ASP A 8 -8.18 -5.77 9.63
N ASP A 9 -8.23 -6.20 8.37
CA ASP A 9 -7.75 -7.54 7.97
C ASP A 9 -6.24 -7.68 8.18
N TYR A 10 -5.48 -6.65 7.79
CA TYR A 10 -4.03 -6.69 7.95
C TYR A 10 -3.65 -6.65 9.43
N ARG A 11 -4.36 -5.85 10.24
CA ARG A 11 -4.19 -5.83 11.70
C ARG A 11 -4.47 -7.20 12.31
N ALA A 12 -5.61 -7.81 11.99
CA ALA A 12 -5.97 -9.14 12.47
C ALA A 12 -4.93 -10.19 12.07
N PHE A 13 -4.43 -10.13 10.84
CA PHE A 13 -3.38 -11.02 10.35
C PHE A 13 -2.07 -10.87 11.16
N LEU A 14 -1.60 -9.65 11.42
CA LEU A 14 -0.39 -9.46 12.23
C LEU A 14 -0.58 -9.93 13.67
N GLU A 15 -1.76 -9.72 14.25
CA GLU A 15 -2.13 -10.19 15.59
C GLU A 15 -2.09 -11.73 15.66
N GLU A 16 -2.65 -12.42 14.67
CA GLU A 16 -2.61 -13.89 14.56
C GLU A 16 -1.18 -14.43 14.48
N GLN A 17 -0.28 -13.70 13.81
CA GLN A 17 1.14 -14.07 13.71
C GLN A 17 1.98 -13.64 14.92
N ASN A 18 1.38 -12.93 15.90
CA ASN A 18 2.10 -12.26 16.99
C ASN A 18 3.27 -11.39 16.47
N TYR A 19 3.06 -10.78 15.30
CA TYR A 19 4.07 -9.98 14.62
C TYR A 19 4.05 -8.55 15.17
N ASN A 20 5.23 -8.04 15.49
CA ASN A 20 5.40 -6.65 15.93
C ASN A 20 6.48 -6.00 15.08
N PHE A 21 6.17 -4.85 14.50
CA PHE A 21 7.16 -4.01 13.84
C PHE A 21 8.21 -3.54 14.85
N THR A 22 9.46 -3.48 14.43
CA THR A 22 10.53 -2.82 15.18
C THR A 22 10.27 -1.31 15.28
N ASP A 23 10.94 -0.63 16.20
CA ASP A 23 10.87 0.84 16.28
C ASP A 23 11.28 1.51 14.95
N PHE A 24 12.25 0.91 14.24
CA PHE A 24 12.73 1.40 12.95
C PHE A 24 11.64 1.30 11.88
N GLN A 25 11.05 0.12 11.72
CA GLN A 25 9.92 -0.08 10.79
C GLN A 25 8.72 0.79 11.17
N THR A 26 8.42 0.93 12.46
CA THR A 26 7.36 1.82 12.95
C THR A 26 7.62 3.27 12.55
N ALA A 27 8.87 3.75 12.67
CA ALA A 27 9.23 5.09 12.24
C ALA A 27 9.02 5.28 10.73
N THR A 28 9.43 4.30 9.92
CA THR A 28 9.27 4.31 8.46
C THR A 28 7.79 4.37 8.07
N LEU A 29 6.95 3.50 8.66
CA LEU A 29 5.52 3.45 8.36
C LEU A 29 4.82 4.74 8.77
N VAL A 30 5.10 5.27 9.96
CA VAL A 30 4.54 6.55 10.43
C VAL A 30 4.94 7.71 9.53
N TRP A 31 6.20 7.75 9.10
CA TRP A 31 6.70 8.84 8.26
C TRP A 31 6.02 8.87 6.89
N ASN A 32 5.82 7.70 6.29
CA ASN A 32 5.25 7.59 4.95
C ASN A 32 3.72 7.48 4.93
N ASP A 33 3.09 7.45 6.10
CA ASP A 33 1.64 7.34 6.26
C ASP A 33 0.88 8.48 5.54
N PRO A 34 0.03 8.19 4.54
CA PRO A 34 -0.69 9.22 3.80
C PRO A 34 -1.86 9.83 4.60
N MET A 35 -2.35 9.13 5.63
CA MET A 35 -3.48 9.57 6.45
C MET A 35 -3.04 10.41 7.66
N LYS A 36 -1.74 10.45 7.97
CA LYS A 36 -1.20 11.28 9.06
C LYS A 36 -0.75 12.64 8.57
N SER A 37 -1.24 13.69 9.24
CA SER A 37 -0.70 15.04 9.08
C SER A 37 0.76 15.11 9.54
N ARG A 38 1.50 16.08 9.00
CA ARG A 38 2.88 16.38 9.42
C ARG A 38 3.05 16.48 10.93
N ARG A 39 2.09 17.11 11.63
CA ARG A 39 2.11 17.22 13.10
C ARG A 39 2.01 15.85 13.77
N GLN A 40 1.06 15.01 13.35
CA GLN A 40 0.90 13.66 13.89
C GLN A 40 2.15 12.80 13.65
N LYS A 41 2.77 12.90 12.47
CA LYS A 41 4.04 12.23 12.16
C LYS A 41 5.12 12.65 13.14
N LEU A 42 5.34 13.96 13.33
CA LEU A 42 6.36 14.48 14.24
C LEU A 42 6.12 14.12 15.71
N GLU A 43 4.86 14.12 16.16
CA GLU A 43 4.49 13.70 17.53
C GLU A 43 4.83 12.22 17.76
N ALA A 44 4.51 11.34 16.80
CA ALA A 44 4.83 9.93 16.87
C ALA A 44 6.35 9.67 16.80
N LEU A 45 7.08 10.36 15.91
CA LEU A 45 8.54 10.27 15.84
C LEU A 45 9.22 10.77 17.13
N ALA A 46 8.70 11.83 17.76
CA ALA A 46 9.21 12.32 19.03
C ALA A 46 9.00 11.30 20.16
N LEU A 47 7.84 10.62 20.18
CA LEU A 47 7.60 9.53 21.12
C LEU A 47 8.57 8.37 20.88
N LEU A 48 8.79 7.93 19.64
CA LEU A 48 9.79 6.89 19.31
C LEU A 48 11.18 7.28 19.78
N ARG A 49 11.61 8.53 19.53
CA ARG A 49 12.92 9.03 19.93
C ARG A 49 13.15 8.90 21.45
N ASP A 50 12.09 9.13 22.22
CA ASP A 50 12.15 9.12 23.68
C ASP A 50 12.10 7.70 24.25
N THR A 51 11.46 6.76 23.55
CA THR A 51 11.27 5.38 24.04
C THR A 51 12.21 4.35 23.43
N THR A 52 12.75 4.59 22.24
CA THR A 52 13.56 3.60 21.53
C THR A 52 14.89 3.34 22.21
N LYS A 53 15.33 2.09 22.16
CA LYS A 53 16.67 1.66 22.60
C LYS A 53 17.68 1.65 21.45
N ASP A 54 17.23 1.81 20.21
CA ASP A 54 18.09 1.89 19.04
C ASP A 54 18.74 3.28 18.96
N ILE A 55 20.05 3.32 19.23
CA ILE A 55 20.82 4.56 19.27
C ILE A 55 20.96 5.18 17.86
N VAL A 56 21.03 4.35 16.83
CA VAL A 56 21.15 4.81 15.43
C VAL A 56 19.83 5.44 15.00
N LEU A 57 18.71 4.74 15.22
CA LEU A 57 17.39 5.28 14.95
C LEU A 57 17.13 6.56 15.76
N LYS A 58 17.47 6.58 17.05
CA LYS A 58 17.31 7.76 17.89
C LYS A 58 18.03 8.98 17.31
N LYS A 59 19.23 8.80 16.77
CA LYS A 59 19.98 9.86 16.08
C LYS A 59 19.25 10.31 14.81
N GLN A 60 18.80 9.38 13.97
CA GLN A 60 18.06 9.70 12.74
C GLN A 60 16.76 10.46 13.03
N LEU A 61 16.03 10.08 14.08
CA LEU A 61 14.80 10.75 14.53
C LEU A 61 15.05 12.19 14.99
N ILE A 62 16.12 12.43 15.77
CA ILE A 62 16.53 13.79 16.17
C ILE A 62 16.79 14.66 14.94
N GLU A 63 17.63 14.17 14.02
CA GLU A 63 17.98 14.87 12.79
C GLU A 63 16.73 15.20 11.94
N ARG A 64 15.81 14.23 11.79
CA ARG A 64 14.59 14.39 11.00
C ARG A 64 13.64 15.42 11.62
N ILE A 65 13.41 15.36 12.93
CA ILE A 65 12.55 16.31 13.65
C ILE A 65 13.14 17.72 13.58
N GLU A 66 14.45 17.86 13.80
CA GLU A 66 15.13 19.16 13.70
C GLU A 66 15.06 19.73 12.28
N TYR A 67 15.29 18.91 11.26
CA TYR A 67 15.20 19.33 9.86
C TYR A 67 13.77 19.75 9.50
N GLU A 68 12.74 19.00 9.93
CA GLU A 68 11.34 19.45 9.74
C GLU A 68 11.09 20.80 10.44
N ASN A 69 11.51 20.97 11.69
CA ASN A 69 11.29 22.22 12.42
C ASN A 69 11.94 23.42 11.73
N LYS A 70 13.15 23.27 11.20
CA LYS A 70 13.84 24.29 10.41
C LYS A 70 13.14 24.56 9.08
N LEU A 71 12.70 23.50 8.38
CA LEU A 71 11.95 23.60 7.12
C LEU A 71 10.67 24.43 7.31
N SER A 72 9.91 24.21 8.38
CA SER A 72 8.72 25.03 8.68
C SER A 72 9.00 26.50 8.97
N LYS A 73 10.24 26.85 9.30
CA LYS A 73 10.66 28.23 9.53
C LYS A 73 11.30 28.85 8.29
N GLY A 74 11.40 28.12 7.18
CA GLY A 74 12.13 28.56 5.99
C GLY A 74 13.64 28.65 6.21
N GLU A 75 14.18 27.92 7.18
CA GLU A 75 15.60 27.96 7.56
C GLU A 75 16.46 26.94 6.76
N VAL A 76 15.87 26.24 5.79
CA VAL A 76 16.58 25.26 4.95
C VAL A 76 16.09 25.33 3.50
N ASP A 77 17.03 25.50 2.57
CA ASP A 77 16.81 25.54 1.11
C ASP A 77 17.26 24.24 0.39
N ILE A 78 17.64 23.22 1.15
CA ILE A 78 18.31 22.03 0.61
C ILE A 78 17.30 20.89 0.41
N VAL A 79 17.36 20.28 -0.77
CA VAL A 79 16.70 18.99 -1.09
C VAL A 79 17.33 17.90 -0.21
N ASN A 80 16.54 17.19 0.58
CA ASN A 80 17.00 16.02 1.33
C ASN A 80 17.32 14.89 0.33
N PRO A 81 18.59 14.49 0.16
CA PRO A 81 18.91 13.41 -0.78
C PRO A 81 18.39 12.08 -0.26
N PHE A 82 17.96 11.22 -1.18
CA PHE A 82 17.60 9.83 -0.91
C PHE A 82 18.73 9.09 -0.20
N ARG A 83 18.40 8.37 0.87
CA ARG A 83 19.36 7.62 1.69
C ARG A 83 18.71 6.32 2.18
N PRO A 84 18.96 5.17 1.53
CA PRO A 84 18.28 3.91 1.87
C PRO A 84 18.58 3.41 3.29
N GLU A 85 19.63 3.90 3.93
CA GLU A 85 19.96 3.62 5.33
C GLU A 85 19.12 4.41 6.35
N ARG A 86 18.37 5.42 5.89
CA ARG A 86 17.51 6.25 6.75
C ARG A 86 16.12 5.64 6.86
N PHE A 87 15.54 5.72 8.06
CA PHE A 87 14.22 5.16 8.32
C PHE A 87 13.15 5.74 7.39
N GLU A 88 13.24 7.00 6.98
CA GLU A 88 12.24 7.62 6.09
C GLU A 88 12.15 6.96 4.71
N ASP A 89 13.24 6.35 4.24
CA ASP A 89 13.39 5.85 2.87
C ASP A 89 13.45 4.30 2.82
N ALA A 90 13.53 3.64 3.97
CA ALA A 90 13.91 2.24 4.03
C ALA A 90 12.84 1.27 3.49
N PHE A 91 13.25 0.40 2.57
CA PHE A 91 12.53 -0.83 2.26
C PHE A 91 12.71 -1.86 3.38
N PHE A 92 11.67 -2.64 3.66
CA PHE A 92 11.78 -3.86 4.46
C PHE A 92 10.68 -4.84 4.10
N GLU A 93 10.96 -6.12 4.29
CA GLU A 93 9.99 -7.19 4.06
C GLU A 93 8.85 -7.10 5.08
N ILE A 94 7.62 -7.04 4.58
CA ILE A 94 6.40 -7.14 5.38
C ILE A 94 5.76 -8.51 5.18
N PRO A 95 5.09 -9.06 6.21
CA PRO A 95 4.17 -10.19 6.03
C PRO A 95 3.11 -9.87 4.98
N PHE A 96 2.66 -10.83 4.16
CA PHE A 96 1.66 -10.56 3.12
C PHE A 96 0.39 -11.38 3.38
N CYS A 97 -0.73 -10.72 3.68
CA CYS A 97 -1.95 -11.40 4.12
C CYS A 97 -2.84 -11.90 2.96
N TYR A 98 -2.63 -11.42 1.73
CA TYR A 98 -3.51 -11.73 0.60
C TYR A 98 -3.08 -13.01 -0.12
N LYS A 99 -3.88 -14.07 0.01
CA LYS A 99 -3.51 -15.40 -0.50
C LYS A 99 -3.56 -15.54 -2.01
N SER A 100 -4.42 -14.80 -2.71
CA SER A 100 -4.63 -15.01 -4.14
C SER A 100 -4.85 -13.70 -4.89
N ALA A 101 -4.23 -13.61 -6.07
CA ALA A 101 -4.59 -12.62 -7.08
C ALA A 101 -6.10 -12.72 -7.41
N GLY A 102 -6.68 -11.60 -7.82
CA GLY A 102 -8.14 -11.49 -8.06
C GLY A 102 -8.94 -11.10 -6.82
N THR A 103 -8.32 -10.96 -5.65
CA THR A 103 -9.03 -10.59 -4.42
C THR A 103 -9.55 -9.15 -4.51
N PRO A 104 -10.85 -8.89 -4.33
CA PRO A 104 -11.39 -7.55 -4.23
C PRO A 104 -10.90 -6.85 -2.96
N VAL A 105 -10.42 -5.63 -3.12
CA VAL A 105 -9.88 -4.83 -2.02
C VAL A 105 -10.40 -3.39 -2.08
N LYS A 106 -10.46 -2.78 -0.91
CA LYS A 106 -10.67 -1.34 -0.71
C LYS A 106 -9.38 -0.73 -0.19
N ASP A 107 -8.90 0.35 -0.82
CA ASP A 107 -7.87 1.17 -0.23
C ASP A 107 -8.50 2.06 0.86
N ILE A 108 -8.06 1.89 2.12
CA ILE A 108 -8.64 2.65 3.24
C ILE A 108 -8.23 4.13 3.23
N VAL A 109 -7.22 4.51 2.42
CA VAL A 109 -6.71 5.88 2.35
C VAL A 109 -7.70 6.79 1.63
N ASP A 110 -8.23 6.35 0.49
CA ASP A 110 -9.15 7.13 -0.34
C ASP A 110 -10.54 6.49 -0.53
N GLY A 111 -10.71 5.24 -0.09
CA GLY A 111 -11.96 4.48 -0.19
C GLY A 111 -12.21 3.86 -1.54
N THR A 112 -11.24 3.85 -2.46
CA THR A 112 -11.38 3.26 -3.79
C THR A 112 -11.40 1.73 -3.72
N TYR A 113 -12.20 1.10 -4.60
CA TYR A 113 -12.30 -0.36 -4.70
C TYR A 113 -11.65 -0.85 -5.99
N GLY A 114 -10.84 -1.89 -5.87
CA GLY A 114 -10.12 -2.51 -6.97
C GLY A 114 -9.87 -4.00 -6.73
N ILE A 115 -9.10 -4.60 -7.64
CA ILE A 115 -8.77 -6.02 -7.63
C ILE A 115 -7.27 -6.17 -7.47
N LEU A 116 -6.82 -6.90 -6.46
CA LEU A 116 -5.42 -7.20 -6.25
C LEU A 116 -4.87 -8.06 -7.41
N SER A 117 -3.80 -7.62 -8.07
CA SER A 117 -3.24 -8.36 -9.21
C SER A 117 -2.35 -9.54 -8.81
N SER A 118 -1.93 -9.59 -7.55
CA SER A 118 -0.86 -10.48 -7.07
C SER A 118 -1.26 -11.15 -5.76
N GLY A 119 -0.95 -12.42 -5.59
CA GLY A 119 -1.12 -13.15 -4.33
C GLY A 119 0.17 -13.24 -3.52
N GLU A 120 0.13 -14.02 -2.43
CA GLU A 120 1.27 -14.30 -1.55
C GLU A 120 2.45 -14.93 -2.31
N ASP A 121 2.18 -15.85 -3.23
CA ASP A 121 3.23 -16.47 -4.05
C ASP A 121 3.94 -15.43 -4.93
N ASP A 122 3.18 -14.54 -5.57
CA ASP A 122 3.74 -13.46 -6.41
C ASP A 122 4.55 -12.45 -5.56
N TRP A 123 4.09 -12.16 -4.33
CA TRP A 123 4.85 -11.33 -3.39
C TRP A 123 6.17 -11.97 -3.00
N ASN A 124 6.16 -13.28 -2.70
CA ASN A 124 7.38 -14.02 -2.34
C ASN A 124 8.36 -14.08 -3.51
N ASP A 125 7.87 -14.28 -4.74
CA ASP A 125 8.68 -14.23 -5.96
C ASP A 125 9.29 -12.83 -6.16
N TYR A 126 8.53 -11.76 -5.95
CA TYR A 126 9.01 -10.38 -5.99
C TYR A 126 10.13 -10.11 -4.98
N LEU A 127 9.95 -10.54 -3.72
CA LEU A 127 10.99 -10.42 -2.69
C LEU A 127 12.27 -11.21 -3.05
N GLN A 128 12.12 -12.38 -3.68
CA GLN A 128 13.25 -13.17 -4.13
C GLN A 128 13.97 -12.50 -5.31
N GLU A 129 13.23 -11.91 -6.25
CA GLU A 129 13.78 -11.18 -7.39
C GLU A 129 14.61 -9.96 -6.95
N ILE A 130 14.13 -9.20 -5.96
CA ILE A 130 14.88 -8.10 -5.34
C ILE A 130 16.25 -8.59 -4.84
N LYS A 131 16.26 -9.73 -4.13
CA LYS A 131 17.49 -10.32 -3.57
C LYS A 131 18.44 -10.81 -4.65
N ASP A 132 17.92 -11.54 -5.64
CA ASP A 132 18.72 -12.16 -6.70
C ASP A 132 19.33 -11.12 -7.63
N ARG A 133 18.57 -10.07 -7.95
CA ARG A 133 19.00 -8.99 -8.85
C ARG A 133 19.69 -7.84 -8.14
N LYS A 134 19.67 -7.81 -6.81
CA LYS A 134 20.24 -6.73 -5.96
C LYS A 134 19.68 -5.37 -6.34
N TRP A 135 18.36 -5.27 -6.44
CA TRP A 135 17.70 -4.02 -6.75
C TRP A 135 17.97 -2.97 -5.68
N GLU A 136 18.15 -1.72 -6.12
CA GLU A 136 18.07 -0.58 -5.22
C GLU A 136 16.58 -0.35 -4.92
N VAL A 137 16.20 -0.52 -3.66
CA VAL A 137 14.81 -0.47 -3.20
C VAL A 137 14.63 0.53 -2.08
N ASP A 138 13.43 1.09 -2.00
CA ASP A 138 13.00 2.04 -0.96
C ASP A 138 11.61 1.74 -0.41
N TYR A 139 11.09 2.61 0.45
CA TYR A 139 9.75 2.44 1.03
C TYR A 139 8.65 2.24 -0.03
N SER A 140 8.75 2.92 -1.18
CA SER A 140 7.74 2.82 -2.25
C SER A 140 7.70 1.43 -2.90
N ASP A 141 8.75 0.63 -2.76
CA ASP A 141 8.79 -0.77 -3.17
C ASP A 141 8.02 -1.71 -2.23
N ILE A 142 7.54 -1.23 -1.08
CA ILE A 142 6.56 -1.94 -0.26
C ILE A 142 5.16 -1.74 -0.87
N GLN A 143 4.93 -2.40 -2.01
CA GLN A 143 3.77 -2.16 -2.86
C GLN A 143 3.14 -3.45 -3.39
N ALA A 144 1.81 -3.45 -3.48
CA ALA A 144 1.03 -4.39 -4.27
C ALA A 144 0.28 -3.65 -5.37
N VAL A 145 0.17 -4.28 -6.54
CA VAL A 145 -0.55 -3.70 -7.67
C VAL A 145 -2.04 -4.01 -7.54
N VAL A 146 -2.87 -2.98 -7.63
CA VAL A 146 -4.33 -3.07 -7.61
C VAL A 146 -4.86 -2.53 -8.93
N LEU A 147 -5.75 -3.30 -9.58
CA LEU A 147 -6.39 -2.93 -10.83
C LEU A 147 -7.76 -2.33 -10.56
N TYR A 148 -8.10 -1.26 -11.28
CA TYR A 148 -9.35 -0.52 -11.09
C TYR A 148 -10.19 -0.51 -12.37
N PRO A 149 -11.48 -0.89 -12.30
CA PRO A 149 -12.39 -0.70 -13.42
C PRO A 149 -12.51 0.78 -13.78
N THR A 150 -12.41 1.09 -15.07
CA THR A 150 -12.64 2.45 -15.57
C THR A 150 -13.82 2.46 -16.53
N LYS A 151 -14.42 3.63 -16.78
CA LYS A 151 -15.41 3.81 -17.86
C LYS A 151 -14.73 3.87 -19.23
N SER A 152 -13.93 2.86 -19.56
CA SER A 152 -13.27 2.68 -20.84
C SER A 152 -13.25 1.20 -21.23
N GLU A 153 -12.52 0.80 -22.28
CA GLU A 153 -12.28 -0.62 -22.57
C GLU A 153 -11.13 -1.24 -21.76
N TYR A 154 -10.39 -0.41 -21.02
CA TYR A 154 -9.22 -0.76 -20.24
C TYR A 154 -9.49 -0.54 -18.74
N TRP A 155 -8.53 -0.93 -17.92
CA TRP A 155 -8.50 -0.69 -16.48
C TRP A 155 -7.26 0.12 -16.14
N ASP A 156 -7.33 0.84 -15.03
CA ASP A 156 -6.17 1.50 -14.45
C ASP A 156 -5.45 0.55 -13.48
N HIS A 157 -4.24 0.91 -13.09
CA HIS A 157 -3.56 0.24 -11.99
C HIS A 157 -2.88 1.25 -11.07
N MET A 158 -2.87 0.94 -9.78
CA MET A 158 -2.11 1.69 -8.79
C MET A 158 -1.20 0.74 -8.02
N HIS A 159 -0.10 1.33 -7.54
CA HIS A 159 0.82 0.71 -6.62
C HIS A 159 0.44 1.14 -5.20
N CYS A 160 -0.17 0.23 -4.45
CA CYS A 160 -0.72 0.49 -3.12
C CYS A 160 0.14 -0.16 -2.04
N ASN A 161 0.30 0.50 -0.89
CA ASN A 161 0.94 -0.16 0.24
C ASN A 161 0.01 -1.27 0.77
N PRO A 162 0.46 -2.54 0.88
CA PRO A 162 -0.39 -3.65 1.31
C PRO A 162 -1.04 -3.44 2.68
N LEU A 163 -0.43 -2.67 3.59
CA LEU A 163 -1.02 -2.39 4.90
C LEU A 163 -2.37 -1.67 4.78
N HIS A 164 -2.61 -0.91 3.70
CA HIS A 164 -3.80 -0.08 3.55
C HIS A 164 -4.95 -0.78 2.82
N LEU A 165 -4.77 -2.03 2.37
CA LEU A 165 -5.79 -2.74 1.60
C LEU A 165 -6.69 -3.57 2.51
N GLN A 166 -7.99 -3.31 2.50
CA GLN A 166 -9.02 -4.09 3.21
C GLN A 166 -9.66 -5.07 2.21
N MET A 167 -9.79 -6.35 2.52
CA MET A 167 -10.55 -7.29 1.68
C MET A 167 -12.03 -6.99 1.84
N GLU A 168 -12.61 -6.34 0.83
CA GLU A 168 -13.99 -5.86 0.86
C GLU A 168 -14.54 -5.77 -0.55
N LEU A 169 -15.80 -6.19 -0.73
CA LEU A 169 -16.53 -5.94 -1.96
C LEU A 169 -17.10 -4.52 -1.98
N PRO A 170 -17.17 -3.86 -3.14
CA PRO A 170 -17.78 -2.54 -3.24
C PRO A 170 -19.26 -2.57 -2.80
N PRO A 171 -19.75 -1.50 -2.13
CA PRO A 171 -21.15 -1.37 -1.79
C PRO A 171 -22.01 -1.25 -3.05
N HIS A 172 -23.33 -1.45 -2.92
CA HIS A 172 -24.24 -1.24 -4.03
C HIS A 172 -24.35 0.24 -4.39
N MET A 173 -24.31 0.54 -5.69
CA MET A 173 -24.59 1.88 -6.21
C MET A 173 -26.10 2.12 -6.31
N GLU A 174 -26.52 3.39 -6.27
CA GLU A 174 -27.94 3.77 -6.40
C GLU A 174 -28.51 3.41 -7.78
N ASN A 175 -27.73 3.63 -8.84
CA ASN A 175 -28.09 3.23 -10.20
C ASN A 175 -27.86 1.73 -10.38
N LYS A 176 -28.96 0.97 -10.51
CA LYS A 176 -28.90 -0.50 -10.63
C LYS A 176 -28.24 -1.00 -11.91
N GLU A 177 -28.35 -0.25 -13.00
CA GLU A 177 -27.73 -0.64 -14.28
C GLU A 177 -26.21 -0.47 -14.19
N GLU A 178 -25.78 0.67 -13.67
CA GLU A 178 -24.38 0.98 -13.39
C GLU A 178 -23.78 0.02 -12.35
N ASP A 179 -24.47 -0.23 -11.23
CA ASP A 179 -24.04 -1.19 -10.20
C ASP A 179 -23.82 -2.59 -10.80
N SER A 180 -24.76 -3.05 -11.62
CA SER A 180 -24.67 -4.37 -12.26
C SER A 180 -23.49 -4.43 -13.24
N ALA A 181 -23.29 -3.39 -14.05
CA ALA A 181 -22.19 -3.34 -15.00
C ALA A 181 -20.82 -3.24 -14.30
N TYR A 182 -20.71 -2.41 -13.26
CA TYR A 182 -19.51 -2.28 -12.45
C TYR A 182 -19.15 -3.59 -11.75
N ARG A 183 -20.12 -4.30 -11.16
CA ARG A 183 -19.90 -5.63 -10.54
C ARG A 183 -19.40 -6.66 -11.55
N ARG A 184 -19.99 -6.72 -12.74
CA ARG A 184 -19.50 -7.60 -13.83
C ARG A 184 -18.08 -7.24 -14.26
N ALA A 185 -17.74 -5.95 -14.28
CA ALA A 185 -16.39 -5.49 -14.58
C ALA A 185 -15.39 -5.91 -13.50
N MET A 186 -15.75 -5.75 -12.21
CA MET A 186 -14.93 -6.21 -11.08
C MET A 186 -14.72 -7.73 -11.09
N GLU A 187 -15.78 -8.52 -11.31
CA GLU A 187 -15.70 -9.98 -11.40
C GLU A 187 -14.81 -10.43 -12.56
N ALA A 188 -14.97 -9.83 -13.75
CA ALA A 188 -14.14 -10.17 -14.90
C ALA A 188 -12.67 -9.77 -14.69
N LEU A 189 -12.40 -8.67 -13.98
CA LEU A 189 -11.05 -8.25 -13.63
C LEU A 189 -10.43 -9.16 -12.56
N SER A 190 -11.23 -9.62 -11.60
CA SER A 190 -10.85 -10.68 -10.65
C SER A 190 -10.41 -11.95 -11.36
N ASP A 191 -11.23 -12.45 -12.29
CA ASP A 191 -10.87 -13.63 -13.10
C ASP A 191 -9.61 -13.39 -13.93
N TYR A 192 -9.45 -12.21 -14.52
CA TYR A 192 -8.24 -11.84 -15.26
C TYR A 192 -6.99 -11.93 -14.39
N CYS A 193 -7.00 -11.36 -13.19
CA CYS A 193 -5.88 -11.43 -12.26
C CYS A 193 -5.62 -12.87 -11.80
N PHE A 194 -6.67 -13.60 -11.39
CA PHE A 194 -6.54 -14.96 -10.89
C PHE A 194 -5.98 -15.93 -11.93
N TYR A 195 -6.45 -15.84 -13.18
CA TYR A 195 -5.97 -16.67 -14.29
C TYR A 195 -4.79 -16.06 -15.05
N LYS A 196 -4.23 -14.94 -14.58
CA LYS A 196 -3.08 -14.26 -15.21
C LYS A 196 -3.28 -13.99 -16.72
N GLY A 197 -4.50 -13.62 -17.10
CA GLY A 197 -4.88 -13.37 -18.50
C GLY A 197 -5.19 -14.61 -19.36
N GLU A 198 -5.04 -15.82 -18.81
CA GLU A 198 -5.41 -17.05 -19.52
C GLU A 198 -6.93 -17.19 -19.70
N ARG A 199 -7.37 -18.25 -20.39
CA ARG A 199 -8.80 -18.61 -20.55
C ARG A 199 -9.69 -17.50 -21.14
N ASN A 200 -9.11 -16.64 -21.99
CA ASN A 200 -9.82 -15.52 -22.61
C ASN A 200 -10.38 -14.50 -21.59
N THR A 201 -9.78 -14.43 -20.41
CA THR A 201 -10.21 -13.50 -19.35
C THR A 201 -9.92 -12.05 -19.71
N GLU A 202 -8.85 -11.75 -20.44
CA GLU A 202 -8.54 -10.38 -20.89
C GLU A 202 -9.67 -9.82 -21.79
N GLU A 203 -10.09 -10.58 -22.80
CA GLU A 203 -11.17 -10.16 -23.70
C GLU A 203 -12.52 -10.09 -22.99
N THR A 204 -12.73 -10.96 -21.99
CA THR A 204 -13.92 -10.90 -21.13
C THR A 204 -13.91 -9.64 -20.28
N ALA A 205 -12.78 -9.29 -19.65
CA ALA A 205 -12.61 -8.07 -18.88
C ALA A 205 -12.84 -6.83 -19.76
N LYS A 206 -12.18 -6.74 -20.93
CA LYS A 206 -12.39 -5.63 -21.89
C LYS A 206 -13.86 -5.47 -22.28
N ARG A 207 -14.58 -6.58 -22.52
CA ARG A 207 -16.02 -6.54 -22.84
C ARG A 207 -16.83 -5.98 -21.66
N CYS A 208 -16.59 -6.46 -20.44
CA CYS A 208 -17.30 -5.98 -19.26
C CYS A 208 -16.99 -4.50 -18.96
N MET A 209 -15.75 -4.05 -19.15
CA MET A 209 -15.37 -2.63 -19.03
C MET A 209 -16.12 -1.77 -20.05
N LYS A 210 -16.22 -2.20 -21.32
CA LYS A 210 -17.02 -1.52 -22.35
C LYS A 210 -18.51 -1.42 -22.02
N GLU A 211 -19.07 -2.41 -21.33
CA GLU A 211 -20.46 -2.36 -20.85
C GLU A 211 -20.60 -1.32 -19.74
N TYR A 212 -19.70 -1.34 -18.75
CA TYR A 212 -19.67 -0.35 -17.68
C TYR A 212 -19.51 1.09 -18.20
N ALA A 213 -18.67 1.28 -19.21
CA ALA A 213 -18.47 2.59 -19.85
C ALA A 213 -19.74 3.18 -20.50
N LYS A 214 -20.78 2.38 -20.75
CA LYS A 214 -22.04 2.83 -21.37
C LYS A 214 -23.12 3.22 -20.36
N THR A 215 -22.87 2.99 -19.06
CA THR A 215 -23.81 3.29 -17.98
C THR A 215 -23.63 4.68 -17.40
#